data_AF-M2PAQ2-F1
#
_entry.id   AF-M2PAQ2-F1
#
_cell.length_a   1.000
_cell.length_b   1.000
_cell.length_c   1.000
_cell.angle_alpha   90.00
_cell.angle_beta   90.00
_cell.angle_gamma   90.00
#
_symmetry.space_group_name_H-M   'P 1'
#
loop_
_entity.id
_entity.type
_entity.pdbx_description
1 polymer ?
#
loop_
_entity_poly.entity_id
_entity_poly.type
_entity_poly.pdbx_seq_one_letter_code
_entity_poly.pdbx_strand_id
1 'polypeptide(L)'
;MKKVFTVVLSAMMTVMMFFVPVQAEEKEYKVRLYGTITDAGQVVSKAEIDYGDNVRPKADLETFTVKTQSIIQFGKKKNQPYYVDAHGVSSPIERKIVKTETRAGKVILYFDLSNGGTLTWLSEGRNYPGQLQYTFTQKKDISLTAPDGRELDPIKAGTKYSLNEKGVIDEETKKFVSVTGKDINYQYHKGTNDTLIVWFHGNGEGDFEKEVSGNKKEYQLTNNNVAQMLANRGTVAWSSKEAQRIYGNAHVIAFQAPSTWYYAQKEHLLEKAYKEIQEVIKKNKINPAKLIVSGCSAGGYMTTRMLIKYPSLFKAAMINCPALDVASQRGGETPTDKELESLRKSPTAIWLVQGETDSSVATKDCSQRMFEILTKGRKLKTTKADQKYNSDFVTKETEDQKYLWTLYETVAVNGANKIKVEEDYDLDNKKETVYYSDHWTWIFTLNNNPYNSKTVHIMNWAASHLNKEETNPQTAVKPKLLNISNNPYIKKSGKPVIIKINSELKSFTKLLVDGKETSKNNYTLASGSTIITLKAEYLDQLKSGKHKVEVITKDGKVTVTITIKDVVKTDRRRGADTADRTSITGIVVLMIISIIGLVILRKKID
;
A
#
# COMPACT_ATOMS: atom_id res chain seq x y z
N MET A 1 39.85 71.08 -73.69
CA MET A 1 39.96 72.30 -72.85
C MET A 1 38.60 72.64 -72.26
N LYS A 2 38.53 72.78 -70.93
CA LYS A 2 37.64 73.64 -70.11
C LYS A 2 36.12 73.59 -70.39
N LYS A 3 35.34 72.89 -69.54
CA LYS A 3 34.58 73.42 -68.37
C LYS A 3 33.46 74.39 -68.76
N VAL A 4 32.20 74.08 -68.40
CA VAL A 4 31.36 74.85 -67.42
C VAL A 4 30.16 73.99 -66.95
N PHE A 5 30.15 73.75 -65.62
CA PHE A 5 29.07 73.65 -64.61
C PHE A 5 27.76 72.86 -64.84
N THR A 6 27.40 71.84 -64.04
CA THR A 6 26.96 71.76 -62.60
C THR A 6 25.44 71.92 -62.42
N VAL A 7 24.83 71.04 -61.60
CA VAL A 7 23.43 70.99 -61.09
C VAL A 7 22.45 70.38 -62.10
N VAL A 8 21.90 69.15 -61.97
CA VAL A 8 21.05 68.61 -60.90
C VAL A 8 21.28 67.09 -60.79
N LEU A 9 21.83 66.65 -59.67
CA LEU A 9 21.87 65.26 -59.24
C LEU A 9 21.11 65.16 -57.92
N SER A 10 19.77 65.20 -57.97
CA SER A 10 18.90 64.87 -56.83
C SER A 10 17.43 65.17 -57.19
N ALA A 11 16.68 64.20 -57.73
CA ALA A 11 15.20 64.12 -57.59
C ALA A 11 14.53 63.01 -58.44
N MET A 12 15.21 61.97 -58.90
CA MET A 12 14.53 60.80 -59.51
C MET A 12 15.14 59.50 -59.04
N MET A 13 15.15 59.31 -57.72
CA MET A 13 15.14 57.98 -57.13
C MET A 13 13.74 57.81 -56.56
N THR A 14 12.81 57.41 -57.43
CA THR A 14 11.43 57.12 -57.06
C THR A 14 11.47 56.02 -56.01
N VAL A 15 11.20 56.41 -54.76
CA VAL A 15 11.04 55.53 -53.62
C VAL A 15 9.85 54.62 -53.89
N MET A 16 10.10 53.46 -54.51
CA MET A 16 9.24 52.29 -54.32
C MET A 16 9.57 51.74 -52.92
N MET A 17 8.98 52.36 -51.90
CA MET A 17 8.76 51.66 -50.63
C MET A 17 7.82 50.50 -50.95
N PHE A 18 8.39 49.30 -51.09
CA PHE A 18 7.65 48.08 -50.83
C PHE A 18 7.19 48.16 -49.37
N PHE A 19 5.97 48.66 -49.14
CA PHE A 19 5.23 48.31 -47.95
C PHE A 19 4.87 46.83 -48.08
N VAL A 20 5.85 45.97 -47.80
CA VAL A 20 5.51 44.62 -47.36
C VAL A 20 4.86 44.85 -46.01
N PRO A 21 3.57 44.53 -45.79
CA PRO A 21 3.07 44.47 -44.44
C PRO A 21 3.95 43.46 -43.72
N VAL A 22 4.77 43.95 -42.78
CA VAL A 22 5.29 43.10 -41.73
C VAL A 22 4.04 42.64 -41.00
N GLN A 23 3.50 41.48 -41.38
CA GLN A 23 2.62 40.76 -40.49
C GLN A 23 3.47 40.53 -39.25
N ALA A 24 3.23 41.34 -38.22
CA ALA A 24 3.74 41.06 -36.90
C ALA A 24 3.32 39.62 -36.60
N GLU A 25 4.31 38.74 -36.48
CA GLU A 25 4.06 37.35 -36.10
C GLU A 25 3.27 37.42 -34.79
N GLU A 26 2.00 37.00 -34.81
CA GLU A 26 1.16 37.09 -33.63
C GLU A 26 1.82 36.27 -32.52
N LYS A 27 2.33 36.97 -31.50
CA LYS A 27 3.07 36.35 -30.41
C LYS A 27 2.19 35.30 -29.74
N GLU A 28 2.64 34.05 -29.77
CA GLU A 28 1.95 32.92 -29.17
C GLU A 28 2.68 32.50 -27.88
N TYR A 29 1.94 32.36 -26.78
CA TYR A 29 2.50 31.90 -25.51
C TYR A 29 2.21 30.41 -25.27
N LYS A 30 3.19 29.71 -24.70
CA LYS A 30 3.07 28.27 -24.42
C LYS A 30 2.49 28.05 -23.03
N VAL A 31 1.58 27.07 -22.95
CA VAL A 31 0.88 26.69 -21.72
C VAL A 31 1.25 25.27 -21.32
N ARG A 32 1.52 25.08 -20.03
CA ARG A 32 1.85 23.78 -19.43
C ARG A 32 0.75 23.37 -18.45
N LEU A 33 0.20 22.18 -18.66
CA LEU A 33 -0.85 21.63 -17.80
C LEU A 33 -0.25 20.78 -16.69
N TYR A 34 -0.81 20.93 -15.50
CA TYR A 34 -0.48 20.12 -14.34
C TYR A 34 -1.74 19.42 -13.81
N GLY A 35 -1.55 18.21 -13.29
CA GLY A 35 -2.61 17.37 -12.77
C GLY A 35 -2.46 17.12 -11.28
N THR A 36 -3.59 16.75 -10.68
CA THR A 36 -3.67 16.22 -9.31
C THR A 36 -4.58 15.01 -9.32
N ILE A 37 -4.18 13.92 -8.66
CA ILE A 37 -5.04 12.76 -8.41
C ILE A 37 -5.96 13.05 -7.22
N THR A 38 -7.23 13.35 -7.47
CA THR A 38 -8.26 13.46 -6.41
C THR A 38 -8.80 12.07 -6.07
N ASP A 39 -9.71 11.99 -5.10
CA ASP A 39 -10.41 10.74 -4.79
C ASP A 39 -11.26 10.22 -5.96
N ALA A 40 -11.71 11.14 -6.83
CA ALA A 40 -12.46 10.84 -8.06
C ALA A 40 -11.58 10.66 -9.32
N GLY A 41 -10.25 10.72 -9.17
CA GLY A 41 -9.28 10.53 -10.26
C GLY A 41 -8.48 11.78 -10.63
N GLN A 42 -7.62 11.66 -11.63
CA GLN A 42 -6.78 12.76 -12.08
C GLN A 42 -7.62 13.80 -12.81
N VAL A 43 -7.48 15.05 -12.36
CA VAL A 43 -7.98 16.24 -13.05
C VAL A 43 -6.82 17.16 -13.40
N VAL A 44 -6.96 17.94 -14.48
CA VAL A 44 -6.03 19.06 -14.72
C VAL A 44 -6.32 20.13 -13.67
N SER A 45 -5.41 20.31 -12.72
CA SER A 45 -5.57 21.17 -11.55
C SER A 45 -5.09 22.60 -11.78
N LYS A 46 -4.11 22.79 -12.68
CA LYS A 46 -3.65 24.13 -13.04
C LYS A 46 -3.01 24.19 -14.44
N ALA A 47 -2.95 25.40 -14.97
CA ALA A 47 -2.21 25.76 -16.18
C ALA A 47 -1.17 26.84 -15.85
N GLU A 48 0.05 26.68 -16.34
CA GLU A 48 1.13 27.66 -16.24
C GLU A 48 1.40 28.25 -17.62
N ILE A 49 1.36 29.58 -17.71
CA ILE A 49 1.68 30.34 -18.91
C ILE A 49 2.99 31.08 -18.65
N ASP A 50 3.98 30.85 -19.51
CA ASP A 50 5.30 31.43 -19.39
C ASP A 50 5.45 32.64 -20.34
N TYR A 51 5.66 33.82 -19.78
CA TYR A 51 5.89 35.07 -20.51
C TYR A 51 7.38 35.46 -20.60
N GLY A 52 8.25 34.65 -20.00
CA GLY A 52 9.70 34.87 -19.93
C GLY A 52 10.15 35.55 -18.64
N ASP A 53 11.38 35.24 -18.22
CA ASP A 53 11.94 35.67 -16.92
C ASP A 53 12.09 37.20 -16.76
N ASN A 54 12.11 37.92 -17.89
CA ASN A 54 12.32 39.37 -17.95
C ASN A 54 11.03 40.20 -17.80
N VAL A 55 9.89 39.57 -17.52
CA VAL A 55 8.62 40.28 -17.31
C VAL A 55 7.92 39.85 -16.03
N ARG A 56 6.98 40.65 -15.56
CA ARG A 56 6.13 40.40 -14.40
C ARG A 56 4.68 40.68 -14.82
N PRO A 57 3.96 39.66 -15.29
CA PRO A 57 2.57 39.82 -15.72
C PRO A 57 1.65 39.99 -14.51
N LYS A 58 0.58 40.77 -14.67
CA LYS A 58 -0.53 40.86 -13.72
C LYS A 58 -1.78 40.25 -14.35
N ALA A 59 -2.33 39.22 -13.70
CA ALA A 59 -3.56 38.56 -14.09
C ALA A 59 -4.40 38.26 -12.85
N ASP A 60 -5.72 38.30 -13.01
CA ASP A 60 -6.72 37.94 -12.02
C ASP A 60 -7.67 36.86 -12.56
N LEU A 61 -8.74 36.58 -11.84
CA LEU A 61 -9.71 35.52 -12.17
C LEU A 61 -10.47 35.78 -13.49
N GLU A 62 -10.63 37.04 -13.87
CA GLU A 62 -11.41 37.44 -15.06
C GLU A 62 -10.54 37.61 -16.30
N THR A 63 -9.22 37.48 -16.15
CA THR A 63 -8.27 37.68 -17.25
C THR A 63 -8.42 36.61 -18.34
N PHE A 64 -8.81 35.40 -17.95
CA PHE A 64 -8.92 34.26 -18.86
C PHE A 64 -10.27 33.55 -18.74
N THR A 65 -10.75 33.04 -19.88
CA THR A 65 -11.71 31.93 -19.92
C THR A 65 -10.98 30.71 -20.46
N VAL A 66 -11.15 29.56 -19.81
CA VAL A 66 -10.51 28.29 -20.23
C VAL A 66 -11.57 27.25 -20.52
N LYS A 67 -11.49 26.61 -21.68
CA LYS A 67 -12.38 25.49 -22.05
C LYS A 67 -11.57 24.25 -22.36
N THR A 68 -12.13 23.07 -22.09
CA THR A 68 -11.51 21.79 -22.38
C THR A 68 -12.48 20.82 -23.06
N GLN A 69 -11.93 19.98 -23.94
CA GLN A 69 -12.60 18.84 -24.53
C GLN A 69 -11.66 17.63 -24.50
N SER A 70 -12.16 16.48 -24.08
CA SER A 70 -11.44 15.21 -24.27
C SER A 70 -11.91 14.55 -25.56
N ILE A 71 -10.96 14.05 -26.37
CA ILE A 71 -11.23 13.22 -27.54
C ILE A 71 -10.93 11.76 -27.20
N ILE A 72 -11.94 10.91 -27.41
CA ILE A 72 -11.90 9.48 -27.13
C ILE A 72 -10.84 8.82 -28.02
N GLN A 73 -9.87 8.13 -27.42
CA GLN A 73 -8.74 7.54 -28.16
C GLN A 73 -8.95 6.08 -28.55
N PHE A 74 -9.88 5.38 -27.89
CA PHE A 74 -10.10 3.95 -28.08
C PHE A 74 -11.58 3.57 -28.00
N GLY A 75 -11.93 2.36 -28.44
CA GLY A 75 -13.29 1.82 -28.40
C GLY A 75 -14.20 2.27 -29.54
N LYS A 76 -15.49 1.91 -29.46
CA LYS A 76 -16.51 2.15 -30.49
C LYS A 76 -16.68 3.62 -30.86
N LYS A 77 -16.45 4.51 -29.90
CA LYS A 77 -16.58 5.98 -30.06
C LYS A 77 -15.23 6.67 -30.32
N LYS A 78 -14.20 5.95 -30.76
CA LYS A 78 -12.89 6.54 -31.08
C LYS A 78 -13.01 7.76 -32.00
N ASN A 79 -12.20 8.78 -31.73
CA ASN A 79 -12.16 10.10 -32.37
C ASN A 79 -13.40 10.98 -32.13
N GLN A 80 -14.39 10.51 -31.36
CA GLN A 80 -15.50 11.36 -30.94
C GLN A 80 -15.14 12.14 -29.68
N PRO A 81 -15.74 13.32 -29.48
CA PRO A 81 -15.66 14.02 -28.21
C PRO A 81 -16.32 13.23 -27.06
N TYR A 82 -15.73 13.31 -25.86
CA TYR A 82 -16.25 12.61 -24.68
C TYR A 82 -17.42 13.31 -23.99
N TYR A 83 -17.31 14.62 -23.74
CA TYR A 83 -18.39 15.40 -23.14
C TYR A 83 -19.50 15.59 -24.17
N VAL A 84 -20.63 14.92 -23.94
CA VAL A 84 -21.89 15.12 -24.66
C VAL A 84 -22.91 15.61 -23.65
N ASP A 85 -23.63 16.67 -23.98
CA ASP A 85 -24.73 17.14 -23.16
C ASP A 85 -25.93 16.19 -23.24
N ALA A 86 -27.00 16.51 -22.50
CA ALA A 86 -28.22 15.71 -22.46
C ALA A 86 -28.94 15.57 -23.83
N HIS A 87 -28.55 16.38 -24.83
CA HIS A 87 -29.09 16.36 -26.19
C HIS A 87 -28.15 15.67 -27.18
N GLY A 88 -27.04 15.09 -26.70
CA GLY A 88 -26.05 14.41 -27.53
C GLY A 88 -25.12 15.36 -28.28
N VAL A 89 -25.18 16.67 -27.99
CA VAL A 89 -24.27 17.66 -28.58
C VAL A 89 -23.00 17.70 -27.76
N SER A 90 -21.86 17.52 -28.42
CA SER A 90 -20.60 17.70 -27.73
C SER A 90 -20.25 19.18 -27.61
N SER A 91 -19.97 19.63 -26.39
CA SER A 91 -19.51 20.98 -26.14
C SER A 91 -18.31 20.95 -25.19
N PRO A 92 -17.24 21.72 -25.48
CA PRO A 92 -16.15 21.92 -24.54
C PRO A 92 -16.69 22.46 -23.21
N ILE A 93 -16.27 21.85 -22.11
CA ILE A 93 -16.64 22.32 -20.77
C ILE A 93 -15.74 23.48 -20.35
N GLU A 94 -16.30 24.44 -19.63
CA GLU A 94 -15.52 25.53 -19.05
C GLU A 94 -14.78 25.05 -17.79
N ARG A 95 -13.51 25.40 -17.67
CA ARG A 95 -12.72 25.20 -16.45
C ARG A 95 -12.77 26.47 -15.63
N LYS A 96 -13.53 26.44 -14.54
CA LYS A 96 -13.63 27.54 -13.58
C LYS A 96 -12.25 27.80 -12.97
N ILE A 97 -11.75 29.02 -13.13
CA ILE A 97 -10.53 29.50 -12.46
C ILE A 97 -10.92 29.93 -11.05
N VAL A 98 -10.34 29.28 -10.06
CA VAL A 98 -10.63 29.56 -8.63
C VAL A 98 -9.54 30.39 -7.98
N LYS A 99 -8.33 30.38 -8.56
CA LYS A 99 -7.19 31.16 -8.08
C LYS A 99 -6.24 31.48 -9.23
N THR A 100 -5.67 32.67 -9.21
CA THR A 100 -4.59 33.09 -10.12
C THR A 100 -3.38 33.48 -9.30
N GLU A 101 -2.20 33.01 -9.69
CA GLU A 101 -0.92 33.41 -9.10
C GLU A 101 0.04 33.91 -10.18
N THR A 102 0.93 34.82 -9.80
CA THR A 102 1.99 35.31 -10.68
C THR A 102 3.34 35.08 -10.01
N ARG A 103 4.28 34.46 -10.73
CA ARG A 103 5.62 34.15 -10.19
C ARG A 103 6.66 34.20 -11.29
N ALA A 104 7.63 35.11 -11.15
CA ALA A 104 8.82 35.17 -12.01
C ALA A 104 8.52 35.03 -13.52
N GLY A 105 7.71 35.93 -14.09
CA GLY A 105 7.35 35.88 -15.52
C GLY A 105 6.22 34.93 -15.89
N LYS A 106 5.66 34.20 -14.92
CA LYS A 106 4.61 33.22 -15.17
C LYS A 106 3.28 33.64 -14.57
N VAL A 107 2.19 33.28 -15.27
CA VAL A 107 0.84 33.29 -14.73
C VAL A 107 0.42 31.84 -14.52
N ILE A 108 -0.09 31.52 -13.33
CA ILE A 108 -0.59 30.20 -12.97
C ILE A 108 -2.08 30.33 -12.70
N LEU A 109 -2.88 29.60 -13.48
CA LEU A 109 -4.33 29.51 -13.33
C LEU A 109 -4.66 28.19 -12.63
N TYR A 110 -5.24 28.26 -11.45
CA TYR A 110 -5.72 27.09 -10.71
C TYR A 110 -7.20 26.86 -11.02
N PHE A 111 -7.54 25.62 -11.32
CA PHE A 111 -8.88 25.22 -11.70
C PHE A 111 -9.60 24.51 -10.55
N ASP A 112 -10.92 24.68 -10.54
CA ASP A 112 -11.82 23.86 -9.73
C ASP A 112 -11.60 22.36 -10.03
N LEU A 113 -11.46 21.57 -8.97
CA LEU A 113 -11.10 20.15 -9.05
C LEU A 113 -12.30 19.21 -9.25
N SER A 114 -13.54 19.72 -9.23
CA SER A 114 -14.75 18.91 -9.44
C SER A 114 -14.92 18.38 -10.86
N ASN A 115 -14.14 18.89 -11.83
CA ASN A 115 -14.23 18.54 -13.24
C ASN A 115 -12.87 18.57 -13.96
N GLY A 116 -12.87 18.27 -15.26
CA GLY A 116 -11.65 18.29 -16.08
C GLY A 116 -10.77 17.06 -15.92
N GLY A 117 -11.39 15.89 -15.74
CA GLY A 117 -10.74 14.59 -15.69
C GLY A 117 -9.86 14.29 -16.91
N THR A 118 -8.76 13.58 -16.69
CA THR A 118 -7.81 13.21 -17.76
C THR A 118 -8.10 11.85 -18.40
N LEU A 119 -8.93 11.04 -17.72
CA LEU A 119 -9.46 9.79 -18.23
C LEU A 119 -10.85 9.98 -18.85
N THR A 120 -11.14 9.10 -19.79
CA THR A 120 -12.41 8.98 -20.49
C THR A 120 -13.05 7.64 -20.12
N TRP A 121 -14.32 7.63 -19.75
CA TRP A 121 -15.10 6.41 -19.57
C TRP A 121 -15.60 5.90 -20.93
N LEU A 122 -15.02 4.81 -21.41
CA LEU A 122 -15.41 4.20 -22.68
C LEU A 122 -16.77 3.49 -22.54
N SER A 123 -17.50 3.39 -23.65
CA SER A 123 -18.79 2.68 -23.73
C SER A 123 -18.70 1.19 -23.34
N GLU A 124 -17.49 0.64 -23.37
CA GLU A 124 -17.12 -0.71 -23.02
C GLU A 124 -16.88 -0.89 -21.51
N GLY A 125 -17.08 0.15 -20.71
CA GLY A 125 -16.91 0.13 -19.27
C GLY A 125 -15.43 0.08 -18.87
N ARG A 126 -14.62 0.93 -19.49
CA ARG A 126 -13.17 1.05 -19.23
C ARG A 126 -12.75 2.51 -19.14
N ASN A 127 -11.84 2.80 -18.22
CA ASN A 127 -11.14 4.06 -18.09
C ASN A 127 -9.95 4.07 -19.06
N TYR A 128 -9.84 5.10 -19.89
CA TYR A 128 -8.75 5.24 -20.86
C TYR A 128 -8.25 6.68 -20.97
N PRO A 129 -6.93 6.93 -21.11
CA PRO A 129 -6.39 8.28 -21.32
C PRO A 129 -7.04 9.01 -22.50
N GLY A 130 -7.65 10.16 -22.22
CA GLY A 130 -8.19 11.03 -23.24
C GLY A 130 -7.10 11.84 -23.95
N GLN A 131 -7.34 12.24 -25.19
CA GLN A 131 -6.56 13.32 -25.80
C GLN A 131 -7.21 14.65 -25.42
N LEU A 132 -6.55 15.35 -24.50
CA LEU A 132 -7.05 16.61 -23.97
C LEU A 132 -6.79 17.76 -24.95
N GLN A 133 -7.82 18.55 -25.20
CA GLN A 133 -7.78 19.81 -25.94
C GLN A 133 -8.16 20.93 -24.99
N TYR A 134 -7.32 21.97 -24.90
CA TYR A 134 -7.57 23.15 -24.07
C TYR A 134 -7.51 24.41 -24.93
N THR A 135 -8.46 25.30 -24.70
CA THR A 135 -8.52 26.63 -25.31
C THR A 135 -8.45 27.69 -24.23
N PHE A 136 -7.49 28.59 -24.33
CA PHE A 136 -7.31 29.72 -23.42
C PHE A 136 -7.66 31.02 -24.15
N THR A 137 -8.63 31.75 -23.63
CA THR A 137 -9.08 33.02 -24.19
C THR A 137 -8.75 34.14 -23.21
N GLN A 138 -7.80 35.01 -23.57
CA GLN A 138 -7.50 36.22 -22.80
C GLN A 138 -8.58 37.29 -23.07
N LYS A 139 -9.29 37.69 -22.02
CA LYS A 139 -10.46 38.61 -22.09
C LYS A 139 -10.07 40.09 -22.01
N LYS A 140 -8.94 40.40 -21.39
CA LYS A 140 -8.44 41.77 -21.18
C LYS A 140 -6.93 41.84 -21.30
N ASP A 141 -6.39 43.03 -21.53
CA ASP A 141 -4.95 43.26 -21.59
C ASP A 141 -4.26 42.84 -20.29
N ILE A 142 -3.05 42.28 -20.40
CA ILE A 142 -2.20 41.91 -19.26
C ILE A 142 -1.11 42.97 -19.12
N SER A 143 -1.15 43.71 -18.02
CA SER A 143 -0.10 44.66 -17.67
C SER A 143 1.20 43.92 -17.35
N LEU A 144 2.32 44.46 -17.84
CA LEU A 144 3.66 43.91 -17.61
C LEU A 144 4.54 44.96 -16.91
N THR A 145 5.37 44.50 -15.97
CA THR A 145 6.56 45.26 -15.53
C THR A 145 7.82 44.45 -15.74
N ALA A 146 8.96 45.11 -15.87
CA ALA A 146 10.26 44.47 -15.78
C ALA A 146 10.58 44.08 -14.32
N PRO A 147 11.60 43.24 -14.05
CA PRO A 147 12.00 42.88 -12.70
C PRO A 147 12.40 44.08 -11.83
N ASP A 148 12.85 45.17 -12.45
CA ASP A 148 13.22 46.44 -11.80
C ASP A 148 12.02 47.36 -11.51
N GLY A 149 10.79 46.95 -11.89
CA GLY A 149 9.56 47.70 -11.67
C GLY A 149 9.15 48.64 -12.80
N ARG A 150 9.95 48.79 -13.86
CA ARG A 150 9.59 49.62 -15.02
C ARG A 150 8.40 49.04 -15.76
N GLU A 151 7.44 49.88 -16.15
CA GLU A 151 6.30 49.46 -16.97
C GLU A 151 6.75 49.06 -18.38
N LEU A 152 6.13 48.01 -18.91
CA LEU A 152 6.36 47.48 -20.25
C LEU A 152 5.03 47.47 -21.02
N ASP A 153 5.12 47.37 -22.35
CA ASP A 153 3.92 47.27 -23.19
C ASP A 153 3.05 46.08 -22.75
N PRO A 154 1.73 46.29 -22.59
CA PRO A 154 0.84 45.23 -22.15
C PRO A 154 0.65 44.19 -23.25
N ILE A 155 0.38 42.95 -22.83
CA ILE A 155 -0.01 41.89 -23.76
C ILE A 155 -1.48 42.06 -24.08
N LYS A 156 -1.79 42.28 -25.36
CA LYS A 156 -3.15 42.61 -25.79
C LYS A 156 -4.11 41.45 -25.68
N ALA A 157 -5.36 41.75 -25.32
CA ALA A 157 -6.46 40.79 -25.42
C ALA A 157 -6.51 40.15 -26.83
N GLY A 158 -6.91 38.88 -26.91
CA GLY A 158 -6.89 38.11 -28.16
C GLY A 158 -5.53 37.48 -28.52
N THR A 159 -4.49 37.65 -27.70
CA THR A 159 -3.23 36.91 -27.83
C THR A 159 -3.46 35.39 -27.87
N LYS A 160 -2.67 34.68 -28.69
CA LYS A 160 -2.79 33.23 -28.89
C LYS A 160 -2.03 32.43 -27.83
N TYR A 161 -2.58 31.28 -27.48
CA TYR A 161 -2.02 30.35 -26.49
C TYR A 161 -2.11 28.92 -27.03
N SER A 162 -1.03 28.16 -26.90
CA SER A 162 -1.03 26.72 -27.22
C SER A 162 -0.33 25.89 -26.17
N LEU A 163 -0.69 24.61 -26.09
CA LEU A 163 -0.04 23.68 -25.18
C LEU A 163 1.41 23.43 -25.61
N ASN A 164 2.33 23.45 -24.66
CA ASN A 164 3.76 23.24 -24.89
C ASN A 164 4.08 21.77 -25.27
N GLU A 165 3.43 20.82 -24.60
CA GLU A 165 3.68 19.38 -24.76
C GLU A 165 2.37 18.59 -24.72
N LYS A 166 2.38 17.36 -25.26
CA LYS A 166 1.28 16.41 -25.10
C LYS A 166 1.34 15.80 -23.69
N GLY A 167 0.51 16.26 -22.78
CA GLY A 167 0.33 15.59 -21.49
C GLY A 167 0.02 16.50 -20.33
N VAL A 168 -0.11 15.88 -19.16
CA VAL A 168 -0.42 16.52 -17.88
C VAL A 168 0.69 16.14 -16.90
N ILE A 169 1.32 17.14 -16.30
CA ILE A 169 2.42 16.93 -15.36
C ILE A 169 1.87 16.73 -13.95
N ASP A 170 2.16 15.59 -13.32
CA ASP A 170 1.65 15.27 -11.99
C ASP A 170 2.77 14.70 -11.11
N GLU A 171 3.02 15.36 -9.98
CA GLU A 171 4.12 15.05 -9.06
C GLU A 171 3.96 13.73 -8.32
N GLU A 172 2.75 13.22 -8.14
CA GLU A 172 2.54 11.90 -7.53
C GLU A 172 2.81 10.80 -8.56
N THR A 173 2.32 10.96 -9.79
CA THR A 173 2.54 9.96 -10.86
C THR A 173 4.01 9.84 -11.29
N LYS A 174 4.78 10.94 -11.27
CA LYS A 174 6.22 10.96 -11.59
C LYS A 174 7.06 10.06 -10.69
N LYS A 175 6.56 9.68 -9.51
CA LYS A 175 7.25 8.79 -8.57
C LYS A 175 7.23 7.32 -9.03
N PHE A 176 6.49 7.00 -10.08
CA PHE A 176 6.31 5.65 -10.58
C PHE A 176 6.99 5.47 -11.94
N VAL A 177 7.48 4.26 -12.18
CA VAL A 177 7.95 3.80 -13.49
C VAL A 177 7.02 2.72 -14.03
N SER A 178 6.67 2.85 -15.31
CA SER A 178 5.86 1.87 -16.02
C SER A 178 6.70 0.63 -16.36
N VAL A 179 6.20 -0.55 -16.00
CA VAL A 179 6.78 -1.84 -16.39
C VAL A 179 5.77 -2.57 -17.27
N THR A 180 6.16 -2.83 -18.53
CA THR A 180 5.30 -3.47 -19.55
C THR A 180 5.99 -4.67 -20.20
N GLY A 181 5.20 -5.62 -20.71
CA GLY A 181 5.66 -6.61 -21.70
C GLY A 181 6.32 -7.90 -21.18
N LYS A 182 6.16 -8.26 -19.89
CA LYS A 182 6.61 -9.56 -19.36
C LYS A 182 5.49 -10.58 -19.20
N ASP A 183 4.52 -10.30 -18.33
CA ASP A 183 3.39 -11.19 -18.04
C ASP A 183 2.11 -10.39 -17.70
N ILE A 184 2.28 -9.36 -16.87
CA ILE A 184 1.24 -8.42 -16.48
C ILE A 184 1.86 -7.04 -16.27
N ASN A 185 1.20 -6.00 -16.73
CA ASN A 185 1.71 -4.63 -16.62
C ASN A 185 1.54 -4.10 -15.20
N TYR A 186 2.46 -3.25 -14.74
CA TYR A 186 2.34 -2.58 -13.46
C TYR A 186 3.08 -1.23 -13.42
N GLN A 187 2.67 -0.38 -12.49
CA GLN A 187 3.39 0.82 -12.08
C GLN A 187 4.21 0.52 -10.82
N TYR A 188 5.44 1.00 -10.78
CA TYR A 188 6.38 0.70 -9.70
C TYR A 188 6.95 1.96 -9.05
N HIS A 189 6.78 2.08 -7.74
CA HIS A 189 7.47 3.08 -6.94
C HIS A 189 8.61 2.42 -6.15
N LYS A 190 9.82 2.95 -6.29
CA LYS A 190 10.99 2.48 -5.55
C LYS A 190 11.07 3.20 -4.20
N GLY A 191 10.86 2.45 -3.11
CA GLY A 191 11.12 2.87 -1.74
C GLY A 191 12.59 2.75 -1.34
N THR A 192 12.87 3.01 -0.06
CA THR A 192 14.22 2.91 0.53
C THR A 192 14.36 1.84 1.61
N ASN A 193 13.26 1.20 2.04
CA ASN A 193 13.29 0.10 3.01
C ASN A 193 12.90 -1.25 2.40
N ASP A 194 12.81 -2.28 3.24
CA ASP A 194 12.55 -3.67 2.86
C ASP A 194 11.06 -4.06 2.85
N THR A 195 10.13 -3.10 2.77
CA THR A 195 8.67 -3.32 2.76
C THR A 195 8.09 -3.14 1.36
N LEU A 196 7.09 -3.96 1.00
CA LEU A 196 6.36 -3.87 -0.27
C LEU A 196 4.86 -3.77 -0.06
N ILE A 197 4.24 -2.81 -0.72
CA ILE A 197 2.79 -2.62 -0.80
C ILE A 197 2.32 -3.00 -2.21
N VAL A 198 1.31 -3.86 -2.29
CA VAL A 198 0.70 -4.33 -3.54
C VAL A 198 -0.70 -3.73 -3.67
N TRP A 199 -1.00 -3.18 -4.85
CA TRP A 199 -2.32 -2.63 -5.19
C TRP A 199 -2.95 -3.33 -6.39
N PHE A 200 -4.25 -3.66 -6.27
CA PHE A 200 -5.11 -4.13 -7.35
C PHE A 200 -6.32 -3.21 -7.54
N HIS A 201 -6.45 -2.59 -8.71
CA HIS A 201 -7.51 -1.62 -9.04
C HIS A 201 -8.90 -2.27 -9.29
N GLY A 202 -9.94 -1.45 -9.51
CA GLY A 202 -11.31 -1.90 -9.80
C GLY A 202 -11.50 -2.40 -11.25
N ASN A 203 -12.72 -2.74 -11.67
CA ASN A 203 -12.90 -3.28 -13.03
C ASN A 203 -12.65 -2.24 -14.15
N GLY A 204 -12.85 -0.95 -13.85
CA GLY A 204 -12.76 0.12 -14.83
C GLY A 204 -11.35 0.34 -15.38
N GLU A 205 -10.32 0.09 -14.56
CA GLU A 205 -8.93 0.42 -14.90
C GLU A 205 -8.18 -0.71 -15.61
N GLY A 206 -8.85 -1.85 -15.81
CA GLY A 206 -8.31 -2.93 -16.63
C GLY A 206 -8.06 -2.45 -18.04
N ASP A 207 -7.09 -3.06 -18.72
CA ASP A 207 -6.81 -2.68 -20.09
C ASP A 207 -7.98 -3.09 -21.03
N PHE A 208 -7.99 -2.51 -22.22
CA PHE A 208 -9.02 -2.74 -23.21
C PHE A 208 -8.63 -3.95 -24.09
N GLU A 209 -9.58 -4.87 -24.24
CA GLU A 209 -9.49 -6.03 -25.12
C GLU A 209 -10.18 -5.75 -26.47
N LYS A 210 -9.41 -5.69 -27.56
CA LYS A 210 -9.99 -5.60 -28.92
C LYS A 210 -10.04 -6.98 -29.57
N GLU A 211 -11.24 -7.45 -29.92
CA GLU A 211 -11.42 -8.65 -30.75
C GLU A 211 -10.76 -8.47 -32.13
N VAL A 212 -9.81 -9.34 -32.47
CA VAL A 212 -9.02 -9.27 -33.70
C VAL A 212 -9.66 -10.05 -34.86
N SER A 213 -10.47 -11.08 -34.58
CA SER A 213 -11.16 -11.87 -35.63
C SER A 213 -12.43 -12.55 -35.09
N GLY A 214 -13.55 -12.43 -35.81
CA GLY A 214 -14.90 -12.83 -35.34
C GLY A 214 -15.11 -14.31 -35.00
N ASN A 215 -14.12 -15.18 -35.23
CA ASN A 215 -14.19 -16.61 -34.90
C ASN A 215 -13.12 -17.04 -33.87
N LYS A 216 -12.21 -16.14 -33.46
CA LYS A 216 -11.22 -16.35 -32.39
C LYS A 216 -11.12 -15.06 -31.59
N LYS A 217 -11.49 -15.12 -30.31
CA LYS A 217 -11.24 -14.06 -29.32
C LYS A 217 -9.74 -13.90 -29.05
N GLU A 218 -8.99 -13.45 -30.06
CA GLU A 218 -7.68 -12.86 -29.88
C GLU A 218 -7.93 -11.41 -29.47
N TYR A 219 -7.36 -11.02 -28.34
CA TYR A 219 -7.50 -9.70 -27.78
C TYR A 219 -6.21 -8.93 -27.94
N GLN A 220 -6.26 -7.78 -28.63
CA GLN A 220 -5.16 -6.85 -28.63
C GLN A 220 -5.30 -5.90 -27.44
N LEU A 221 -4.31 -5.94 -26.54
CA LEU A 221 -4.17 -5.03 -25.41
C LEU A 221 -3.59 -3.69 -25.88
N THR A 222 -4.05 -2.59 -25.29
CA THR A 222 -3.49 -1.26 -25.60
C THR A 222 -2.15 -1.02 -24.92
N ASN A 223 -1.89 -1.75 -23.83
CA ASN A 223 -0.77 -1.58 -22.93
C ASN A 223 -0.64 -0.15 -22.38
N ASN A 224 -1.76 0.53 -22.10
CA ASN A 224 -1.74 1.90 -21.59
C ASN A 224 -0.98 2.00 -20.25
N ASN A 225 -1.12 1.01 -19.36
CA ASN A 225 -0.48 0.92 -18.05
C ASN A 225 -0.54 2.20 -17.20
N VAL A 226 -1.57 3.03 -17.35
CA VAL A 226 -1.72 4.28 -16.60
C VAL A 226 -3.11 4.45 -15.99
N ALA A 227 -4.15 3.80 -16.51
CA ALA A 227 -5.52 3.98 -16.01
C ALA A 227 -5.62 3.65 -14.51
N GLN A 228 -4.92 2.63 -14.03
CA GLN A 228 -4.90 2.24 -12.61
C GLN A 228 -4.27 3.29 -11.69
N MET A 229 -3.46 4.18 -12.27
CA MET A 229 -2.81 5.27 -11.55
C MET A 229 -3.64 6.56 -11.57
N LEU A 230 -4.44 6.75 -12.62
CA LEU A 230 -5.16 8.00 -12.85
C LEU A 230 -6.63 7.96 -12.41
N ALA A 231 -7.27 6.80 -12.27
CA ALA A 231 -8.71 6.72 -12.03
C ALA A 231 -9.15 7.04 -10.60
N ASN A 232 -8.24 6.91 -9.64
CA ASN A 232 -8.43 7.25 -8.22
C ASN A 232 -7.06 7.22 -7.55
N ARG A 233 -7.00 7.49 -6.23
CA ARG A 233 -5.74 7.48 -5.46
C ARG A 233 -5.13 6.09 -5.25
N GLY A 234 -5.72 5.01 -5.78
CA GLY A 234 -5.37 3.61 -5.52
C GLY A 234 -3.91 3.26 -5.74
N THR A 235 -3.27 3.86 -6.75
CA THR A 235 -1.82 3.69 -6.97
C THR A 235 -1.00 4.68 -6.14
N VAL A 236 -1.35 5.97 -6.18
CA VAL A 236 -0.49 7.05 -5.67
C VAL A 236 -0.54 7.22 -4.14
N ALA A 237 -1.65 6.86 -3.49
CA ALA A 237 -1.83 7.02 -2.04
C ALA A 237 -0.72 6.35 -1.23
N TRP A 238 -0.25 5.19 -1.67
CA TRP A 238 0.81 4.43 -1.01
C TRP A 238 2.20 5.09 -1.12
N SER A 239 2.38 6.02 -2.05
CA SER A 239 3.60 6.85 -2.23
C SER A 239 3.44 8.28 -1.69
N SER A 240 2.32 8.56 -1.02
CA SER A 240 2.09 9.83 -0.34
C SER A 240 3.08 10.00 0.82
N LYS A 241 3.30 11.25 1.25
CA LYS A 241 4.16 11.53 2.41
C LYS A 241 3.68 10.83 3.68
N GLU A 242 2.37 10.68 3.84
CA GLU A 242 1.80 10.01 5.00
C GLU A 242 2.05 8.50 4.96
N ALA A 243 1.65 7.82 3.89
CA ALA A 243 1.85 6.38 3.75
C ALA A 243 3.34 6.02 3.85
N GLN A 244 4.21 6.77 3.17
CA GLN A 244 5.65 6.53 3.23
C GLN A 244 6.22 6.78 4.65
N ARG A 245 5.66 7.71 5.44
CA ARG A 245 6.03 7.84 6.85
C ARG A 245 5.58 6.64 7.70
N ILE A 246 4.36 6.15 7.48
CA ILE A 246 3.79 5.00 8.21
C ILE A 246 4.57 3.72 7.91
N TYR A 247 4.90 3.48 6.64
CA TYR A 247 5.53 2.25 6.18
C TYR A 247 7.05 2.35 6.06
N GLY A 248 7.67 3.47 6.44
CA GLY A 248 9.12 3.65 6.48
C GLY A 248 9.78 3.78 5.10
N ASN A 249 9.13 4.45 4.16
CA ASN A 249 9.49 4.59 2.75
C ASN A 249 9.44 3.27 1.94
N ALA A 250 8.28 2.62 1.96
CA ALA A 250 8.05 1.32 1.33
C ALA A 250 7.99 1.38 -0.21
N HIS A 251 8.37 0.26 -0.84
CA HIS A 251 8.13 0.04 -2.27
C HIS A 251 6.63 -0.14 -2.55
N VAL A 252 6.19 0.24 -3.74
CA VAL A 252 4.79 0.04 -4.19
C VAL A 252 4.77 -0.61 -5.57
N ILE A 253 3.93 -1.62 -5.74
CA ILE A 253 3.57 -2.19 -7.03
C ILE A 253 2.05 -2.10 -7.25
N ALA A 254 1.64 -1.47 -8.35
CA ALA A 254 0.24 -1.31 -8.73
C ALA A 254 0.01 -1.95 -10.10
N PHE A 255 -0.55 -3.16 -10.09
CA PHE A 255 -0.79 -3.92 -11.31
C PHE A 255 -1.93 -3.33 -12.12
N GLN A 256 -1.84 -3.42 -13.46
CA GLN A 256 -2.97 -3.28 -14.36
C GLN A 256 -3.40 -4.66 -14.85
N ALA A 257 -4.69 -4.99 -14.69
CA ALA A 257 -5.26 -6.19 -15.30
C ALA A 257 -5.15 -6.10 -16.83
N PRO A 258 -4.74 -7.17 -17.54
CA PRO A 258 -4.82 -7.20 -19.00
C PRO A 258 -6.23 -6.93 -19.53
N SER A 259 -7.26 -7.31 -18.78
CA SER A 259 -8.65 -6.95 -19.09
C SER A 259 -9.47 -6.78 -17.84
N THR A 260 -9.54 -7.84 -17.04
CA THR A 260 -10.29 -7.85 -15.80
C THR A 260 -9.70 -8.85 -14.83
N TRP A 261 -9.80 -8.53 -13.54
CA TRP A 261 -9.40 -9.42 -12.46
C TRP A 261 -10.27 -10.67 -12.34
N TYR A 262 -11.48 -10.68 -12.91
CA TYR A 262 -12.33 -11.88 -12.87
C TYR A 262 -11.69 -13.08 -13.59
N TYR A 263 -10.77 -12.84 -14.54
CA TYR A 263 -10.02 -13.91 -15.20
C TYR A 263 -8.81 -14.42 -14.39
N ALA A 264 -8.76 -14.12 -13.09
CA ALA A 264 -7.68 -14.47 -12.19
C ALA A 264 -7.20 -15.93 -12.31
N GLN A 265 -8.12 -16.90 -12.39
CA GLN A 265 -7.80 -18.32 -12.58
C GLN A 265 -7.62 -18.67 -14.05
N LYS A 266 -8.61 -18.31 -14.88
CA LYS A 266 -8.68 -18.67 -16.30
C LYS A 266 -7.43 -18.24 -17.09
N GLU A 267 -6.86 -17.09 -16.76
CA GLU A 267 -5.70 -16.51 -17.45
C GLU A 267 -4.41 -16.54 -16.60
N HIS A 268 -4.43 -17.29 -15.50
CA HIS A 268 -3.31 -17.44 -14.57
C HIS A 268 -2.79 -16.10 -14.03
N LEU A 269 -3.67 -15.11 -13.84
CA LEU A 269 -3.25 -13.77 -13.37
C LEU A 269 -2.69 -13.83 -11.94
N LEU A 270 -3.15 -14.78 -11.11
CA LEU A 270 -2.62 -14.98 -9.75
C LEU A 270 -1.14 -15.38 -9.78
N GLU A 271 -0.76 -16.31 -10.64
CA GLU A 271 0.61 -16.76 -10.86
C GLU A 271 1.47 -15.65 -11.48
N LYS A 272 0.94 -14.94 -12.47
CA LYS A 272 1.64 -13.82 -13.11
C LYS A 272 1.95 -12.70 -12.11
N ALA A 273 0.96 -12.28 -11.33
CA ALA A 273 1.14 -11.28 -10.28
C ALA A 273 2.11 -11.77 -9.20
N TYR A 274 1.99 -13.03 -8.76
CA TYR A 274 2.92 -13.64 -7.80
C TYR A 274 4.36 -13.61 -8.33
N LYS A 275 4.59 -14.02 -9.58
CA LYS A 275 5.91 -14.02 -10.21
C LYS A 275 6.53 -12.62 -10.22
N GLU A 276 5.78 -11.61 -10.65
CA GLU A 276 6.27 -10.22 -10.66
C GLU A 276 6.55 -9.69 -9.25
N ILE A 277 5.72 -10.05 -8.25
CA ILE A 277 5.99 -9.74 -6.84
C ILE A 277 7.33 -10.36 -6.41
N GLN A 278 7.58 -11.64 -6.71
CA GLN A 278 8.83 -12.31 -6.37
C GLN A 278 10.04 -11.70 -7.10
N GLU A 279 9.90 -11.31 -8.36
CA GLU A 279 10.93 -10.60 -9.11
C GLU A 279 11.28 -9.26 -8.47
N VAL A 280 10.27 -8.48 -8.07
CA VAL A 280 10.46 -7.21 -7.36
C VAL A 280 11.14 -7.43 -6.01
N ILE A 281 10.72 -8.46 -5.26
CA ILE A 281 11.34 -8.83 -3.98
C ILE A 281 12.84 -9.09 -4.17
N LYS A 282 13.18 -9.98 -5.11
CA LYS A 282 14.56 -10.37 -5.39
C LYS A 282 15.40 -9.18 -5.86
N LYS A 283 14.87 -8.38 -6.79
CA LYS A 283 15.60 -7.25 -7.40
C LYS A 283 15.89 -6.15 -6.37
N ASN A 284 14.99 -5.92 -5.41
CA ASN A 284 15.09 -4.81 -4.48
C ASN A 284 15.43 -5.22 -3.04
N LYS A 285 15.73 -6.51 -2.80
CA LYS A 285 16.08 -7.05 -1.47
C LYS A 285 15.00 -6.75 -0.41
N ILE A 286 13.74 -6.77 -0.83
CA ILE A 286 12.58 -6.64 0.06
C ILE A 286 12.53 -7.86 0.96
N ASN A 287 12.12 -7.68 2.21
CA ASN A 287 11.91 -8.78 3.13
C ASN A 287 10.60 -9.49 2.76
N PRO A 288 10.62 -10.80 2.40
CA PRO A 288 9.41 -11.54 2.05
C PRO A 288 8.35 -11.58 3.15
N ALA A 289 8.74 -11.31 4.41
CA ALA A 289 7.82 -11.20 5.54
C ALA A 289 7.21 -9.80 5.72
N LYS A 290 7.50 -8.81 4.84
CA LYS A 290 7.00 -7.43 4.96
C LYS A 290 6.19 -6.99 3.74
N LEU A 291 5.17 -7.78 3.41
CA LEU A 291 4.27 -7.52 2.30
C LEU A 291 2.87 -7.17 2.79
N ILE A 292 2.30 -6.12 2.21
CA ILE A 292 0.91 -5.71 2.42
C ILE A 292 0.21 -5.69 1.07
N VAL A 293 -1.08 -6.03 1.05
CA VAL A 293 -1.91 -5.91 -0.15
C VAL A 293 -3.17 -5.10 0.11
N SER A 294 -3.60 -4.34 -0.88
CA SER A 294 -4.92 -3.74 -0.92
C SER A 294 -5.51 -3.79 -2.31
N GLY A 295 -6.83 -3.79 -2.39
CA GLY A 295 -7.55 -3.67 -3.65
C GLY A 295 -9.00 -3.29 -3.44
N CYS A 296 -9.65 -2.82 -4.50
CA CYS A 296 -11.05 -2.39 -4.47
C CYS A 296 -11.89 -3.10 -5.53
N SER A 297 -13.16 -3.40 -5.23
CA SER A 297 -14.10 -3.98 -6.22
C SER A 297 -13.53 -5.27 -6.84
N ALA A 298 -13.35 -5.34 -8.16
CA ALA A 298 -12.68 -6.44 -8.85
C ALA A 298 -11.23 -6.70 -8.35
N GLY A 299 -10.51 -5.66 -7.90
CA GLY A 299 -9.21 -5.79 -7.25
C GLY A 299 -9.32 -6.33 -5.81
N GLY A 300 -10.45 -6.10 -5.14
CA GLY A 300 -10.79 -6.76 -3.87
C GLY A 300 -11.06 -8.26 -4.07
N TYR A 301 -11.68 -8.63 -5.20
CA TYR A 301 -11.78 -10.02 -5.66
C TYR A 301 -10.38 -10.62 -5.90
N MET A 302 -9.53 -9.96 -6.68
CA MET A 302 -8.14 -10.39 -6.93
C MET A 302 -7.37 -10.60 -5.64
N THR A 303 -7.47 -9.63 -4.72
CA THR A 303 -6.82 -9.70 -3.40
C THR A 303 -7.28 -10.94 -2.65
N THR A 304 -8.59 -11.18 -2.56
CA THR A 304 -9.15 -12.37 -1.90
C THR A 304 -8.61 -13.67 -2.52
N ARG A 305 -8.57 -13.78 -3.86
CA ARG A 305 -8.04 -14.97 -4.55
C ARG A 305 -6.54 -15.15 -4.31
N MET A 306 -5.75 -14.07 -4.28
CA MET A 306 -4.32 -14.12 -3.94
C MET A 306 -4.11 -14.65 -2.52
N LEU A 307 -4.91 -14.21 -1.55
CA LEU A 307 -4.85 -14.69 -0.17
C LEU A 307 -5.21 -16.18 -0.05
N ILE A 308 -6.19 -16.67 -0.82
CA ILE A 308 -6.57 -18.09 -0.84
C ILE A 308 -5.42 -18.95 -1.41
N LYS A 309 -4.83 -18.52 -2.52
CA LYS A 309 -3.80 -19.29 -3.24
C LYS A 309 -2.43 -19.23 -2.58
N TYR A 310 -2.06 -18.07 -2.04
CA TYR A 310 -0.76 -17.80 -1.42
C TYR A 310 -0.94 -17.31 0.02
N PRO A 311 -1.42 -18.17 0.94
CA PRO A 311 -1.89 -17.75 2.25
C PRO A 311 -0.82 -17.14 3.15
N SER A 312 0.47 -17.33 2.88
CA SER A 312 1.56 -16.75 3.69
C SER A 312 2.28 -15.58 3.00
N LEU A 313 1.79 -15.10 1.85
CA LEU A 313 2.47 -14.06 1.08
C LEU A 313 2.38 -12.67 1.73
N PHE A 314 1.25 -12.36 2.37
CA PHE A 314 1.00 -11.04 2.95
C PHE A 314 0.89 -11.12 4.47
N LYS A 315 1.28 -10.03 5.15
CA LYS A 315 1.06 -9.87 6.60
C LYS A 315 -0.24 -9.18 6.92
N ALA A 316 -0.63 -8.23 6.08
CA ALA A 316 -1.90 -7.53 6.21
C ALA A 316 -2.55 -7.34 4.84
N ALA A 317 -3.87 -7.40 4.81
CA ALA A 317 -4.69 -7.12 3.65
C ALA A 317 -5.79 -6.10 4.01
N MET A 318 -5.87 -5.03 3.22
CA MET A 318 -6.93 -4.02 3.29
C MET A 318 -7.85 -4.21 2.08
N ILE A 319 -8.98 -4.87 2.27
CA ILE A 319 -9.84 -5.34 1.18
C ILE A 319 -11.10 -4.48 1.11
N ASN A 320 -11.28 -3.75 0.02
CA ASN A 320 -12.37 -2.78 -0.13
C ASN A 320 -13.44 -3.33 -1.09
N CYS A 321 -14.70 -3.35 -0.65
CA CYS A 321 -15.89 -3.76 -1.40
C CYS A 321 -15.63 -4.93 -2.38
N PRO A 322 -15.12 -6.09 -1.89
CA PRO A 322 -14.62 -7.13 -2.79
C PRO A 322 -15.74 -7.70 -3.65
N ALA A 323 -15.63 -7.62 -4.98
CA ALA A 323 -16.67 -8.00 -5.93
C ALA A 323 -16.82 -9.54 -6.07
N LEU A 324 -17.20 -10.21 -4.99
CA LEU A 324 -17.27 -11.68 -4.91
C LEU A 324 -18.56 -12.24 -5.52
N ASP A 325 -19.69 -11.57 -5.27
CA ASP A 325 -21.04 -11.95 -5.72
C ASP A 325 -21.19 -11.92 -7.24
N VAL A 326 -20.61 -10.91 -7.90
CA VAL A 326 -20.67 -10.73 -9.36
C VAL A 326 -19.60 -11.52 -10.11
N ALA A 327 -18.61 -12.11 -9.42
CA ALA A 327 -17.44 -12.70 -10.06
C ALA A 327 -17.80 -13.80 -11.09
N SER A 328 -18.70 -14.72 -10.72
CA SER A 328 -19.09 -15.84 -11.58
C SER A 328 -19.82 -15.35 -12.85
N GLN A 329 -20.70 -14.36 -12.71
CA GLN A 329 -21.42 -13.75 -13.85
C GLN A 329 -20.47 -13.01 -14.80
N ARG A 330 -19.32 -12.56 -14.30
CA ARG A 330 -18.29 -11.85 -15.06
C ARG A 330 -17.15 -12.75 -15.56
N GLY A 331 -17.34 -14.07 -15.49
CA GLY A 331 -16.41 -15.07 -16.03
C GLY A 331 -15.26 -15.43 -15.09
N GLY A 332 -15.35 -15.05 -13.81
CA GLY A 332 -14.48 -15.54 -12.74
C GLY A 332 -15.13 -16.65 -11.93
N GLU A 333 -14.58 -16.90 -10.74
CA GLU A 333 -15.13 -17.88 -9.80
C GLU A 333 -15.31 -17.23 -8.44
N THR A 334 -16.56 -17.17 -7.95
CA THR A 334 -16.89 -16.70 -6.60
C THR A 334 -16.27 -17.65 -5.56
N PRO A 335 -15.49 -17.16 -4.57
CA PRO A 335 -14.94 -18.02 -3.53
C PRO A 335 -16.02 -18.75 -2.73
N THR A 336 -15.84 -20.04 -2.56
CA THR A 336 -16.67 -20.89 -1.68
C THR A 336 -16.43 -20.57 -0.21
N ASP A 337 -17.36 -20.94 0.66
CA ASP A 337 -17.19 -20.78 2.11
C ASP A 337 -15.96 -21.53 2.63
N LYS A 338 -15.64 -22.69 2.05
CA LYS A 338 -14.45 -23.49 2.42
C LYS A 338 -13.15 -22.78 2.07
N GLU A 339 -13.09 -22.12 0.90
CA GLU A 339 -11.94 -21.31 0.52
C GLU A 339 -11.79 -20.10 1.44
N LEU A 340 -12.88 -19.39 1.76
CA LEU A 340 -12.84 -18.27 2.71
C LEU A 340 -12.46 -18.73 4.13
N GLU A 341 -12.96 -19.88 4.58
CA GLU A 341 -12.59 -20.47 5.86
C GLU A 341 -11.11 -20.87 5.92
N SER A 342 -10.51 -21.25 4.79
CA SER A 342 -9.08 -21.58 4.73
C SER A 342 -8.19 -20.40 5.16
N LEU A 343 -8.64 -19.16 4.95
CA LEU A 343 -7.95 -17.94 5.36
C LEU A 343 -7.79 -17.85 6.87
N ARG A 344 -8.58 -18.56 7.68
CA ARG A 344 -8.36 -18.61 9.13
C ARG A 344 -6.99 -19.16 9.51
N LYS A 345 -6.43 -20.03 8.66
CA LYS A 345 -5.10 -20.65 8.81
C LYS A 345 -3.97 -19.76 8.29
N SER A 346 -4.28 -18.71 7.53
CA SER A 346 -3.30 -17.74 7.04
C SER A 346 -2.77 -16.88 8.20
N PRO A 347 -1.47 -16.50 8.20
CA PRO A 347 -0.97 -15.46 9.10
C PRO A 347 -1.47 -14.05 8.75
N THR A 348 -2.10 -13.85 7.59
CA THR A 348 -2.56 -12.53 7.12
C THR A 348 -3.64 -11.98 8.05
N ALA A 349 -3.42 -10.77 8.56
CA ALA A 349 -4.47 -9.96 9.17
C ALA A 349 -5.31 -9.29 8.08
N ILE A 350 -6.62 -9.20 8.26
CA ILE A 350 -7.54 -8.72 7.21
C ILE A 350 -8.43 -7.61 7.79
N TRP A 351 -8.48 -6.46 7.11
CA TRP A 351 -9.45 -5.41 7.36
C TRP A 351 -10.30 -5.22 6.10
N LEU A 352 -11.60 -5.51 6.23
CA LEU A 352 -12.59 -5.36 5.18
C LEU A 352 -13.30 -4.00 5.31
N VAL A 353 -13.52 -3.31 4.20
CA VAL A 353 -14.21 -2.00 4.17
C VAL A 353 -15.27 -1.99 3.08
N GLN A 354 -16.50 -1.59 3.40
CA GLN A 354 -17.59 -1.45 2.41
C GLN A 354 -18.65 -0.44 2.86
N GLY A 355 -19.51 0.03 1.96
CA GLY A 355 -20.70 0.82 2.28
C GLY A 355 -21.89 -0.07 2.62
N GLU A 356 -22.81 0.38 3.47
CA GLU A 356 -23.97 -0.42 3.89
C GLU A 356 -24.91 -0.81 2.76
N THR A 357 -25.08 0.07 1.76
CA THR A 357 -26.04 -0.11 0.67
C THR A 357 -25.38 -0.18 -0.71
N ASP A 358 -24.09 -0.55 -0.76
CA ASP A 358 -23.31 -0.69 -2.00
C ASP A 358 -24.13 -1.36 -3.13
N SER A 359 -24.54 -0.54 -4.08
CA SER A 359 -25.43 -0.91 -5.18
C SER A 359 -24.73 -1.67 -6.31
N SER A 360 -23.40 -1.74 -6.32
CA SER A 360 -22.63 -2.44 -7.37
C SER A 360 -22.19 -3.84 -6.94
N VAL A 361 -21.92 -4.02 -5.64
CA VAL A 361 -21.43 -5.26 -5.04
C VAL A 361 -22.14 -5.45 -3.70
N ALA A 362 -22.92 -6.52 -3.57
CA ALA A 362 -23.77 -6.70 -2.39
C ALA A 362 -22.92 -6.91 -1.12
N THR A 363 -23.02 -5.98 -0.17
CA THR A 363 -22.29 -6.03 1.11
C THR A 363 -22.47 -7.35 1.85
N LYS A 364 -23.71 -7.85 1.89
CA LYS A 364 -24.08 -9.11 2.55
C LYS A 364 -23.32 -10.30 1.98
N ASP A 365 -23.23 -10.41 0.66
CA ASP A 365 -22.65 -11.56 -0.03
C ASP A 365 -21.13 -11.46 -0.20
N CYS A 366 -20.56 -10.29 0.12
CA CYS A 366 -19.16 -9.96 -0.07
C CYS A 366 -18.43 -9.75 1.25
N SER A 367 -18.21 -8.50 1.68
CA SER A 367 -17.40 -8.21 2.87
C SER A 367 -18.02 -8.77 4.16
N GLN A 368 -19.34 -8.69 4.31
CA GLN A 368 -20.02 -9.19 5.50
C GLN A 368 -19.91 -10.72 5.59
N ARG A 369 -20.29 -11.45 4.52
CA ARG A 369 -20.14 -12.92 4.46
C ARG A 369 -18.72 -13.35 4.78
N MET A 370 -17.71 -12.71 4.17
CA MET A 370 -16.32 -13.02 4.43
C MET A 370 -15.94 -12.80 5.90
N PHE A 371 -16.32 -11.67 6.49
CA PHE A 371 -16.03 -11.38 7.89
C PHE A 371 -16.70 -12.38 8.84
N GLU A 372 -17.98 -12.67 8.64
CA GLU A 372 -18.74 -13.63 9.46
C GLU A 372 -18.12 -15.04 9.42
N ILE A 373 -17.67 -15.48 8.24
CA ILE A 373 -16.89 -16.71 8.10
C ILE A 373 -15.59 -16.59 8.88
N LEU A 374 -14.79 -15.53 8.73
CA LEU A 374 -13.51 -15.41 9.44
C LEU A 374 -13.64 -15.34 10.97
N THR A 375 -14.77 -14.85 11.48
CA THR A 375 -14.99 -14.61 12.91
C THR A 375 -15.95 -15.56 13.60
N LYS A 376 -16.42 -16.62 12.93
CA LYS A 376 -17.33 -17.61 13.53
C LYS A 376 -16.79 -18.13 14.87
N GLY A 377 -17.59 -17.98 15.93
CA GLY A 377 -17.24 -18.42 17.29
C GLY A 377 -16.26 -17.51 18.04
N ARG A 378 -15.87 -16.36 17.47
CA ARG A 378 -14.98 -15.39 18.10
C ARG A 378 -15.79 -14.26 18.77
N LYS A 379 -15.28 -13.74 19.88
CA LYS A 379 -15.81 -12.51 20.49
C LYS A 379 -15.42 -11.30 19.64
N LEU A 380 -16.36 -10.38 19.49
CA LEU A 380 -16.20 -9.17 18.69
C LEU A 380 -16.39 -7.93 19.55
N LYS A 381 -15.58 -6.91 19.27
CA LYS A 381 -15.78 -5.55 19.75
C LYS A 381 -16.31 -4.70 18.60
N THR A 382 -17.19 -3.75 18.93
CA THR A 382 -17.79 -2.81 17.97
C THR A 382 -17.41 -1.39 18.36
N THR A 383 -17.01 -0.59 17.38
CA THR A 383 -16.72 0.84 17.52
C THR A 383 -17.57 1.59 16.51
N LYS A 384 -18.18 2.69 16.93
CA LYS A 384 -18.88 3.64 16.05
C LYS A 384 -18.10 4.93 15.98
N ALA A 385 -18.13 5.58 14.83
CA ALA A 385 -17.44 6.84 14.58
C ALA A 385 -18.35 7.78 13.80
N ASP A 386 -18.61 8.93 14.41
CA ASP A 386 -19.32 10.03 13.77
C ASP A 386 -18.27 10.98 13.18
N GLN A 387 -18.42 11.35 11.92
CA GLN A 387 -17.50 12.17 11.15
C GLN A 387 -18.20 13.43 10.67
N LYS A 388 -17.49 14.57 10.80
CA LYS A 388 -18.05 15.88 10.45
C LYS A 388 -18.42 15.97 8.96
N TYR A 389 -17.52 15.52 8.09
CA TYR A 389 -17.65 15.68 6.63
C TYR A 389 -17.80 14.34 5.90
N ASN A 390 -17.11 13.30 6.37
CA ASN A 390 -17.15 11.96 5.79
C ASN A 390 -18.39 11.17 6.26
N SER A 391 -18.68 10.04 5.60
CA SER A 391 -19.68 9.08 6.07
C SER A 391 -19.32 8.53 7.43
N ASP A 392 -20.29 8.43 8.32
CA ASP A 392 -20.11 7.76 9.61
C ASP A 392 -19.83 6.27 9.40
N PHE A 393 -19.22 5.60 10.37
CA PHE A 393 -18.91 4.18 10.21
C PHE A 393 -18.98 3.36 11.49
N VAL A 394 -19.17 2.06 11.30
CA VAL A 394 -19.09 1.05 12.34
C VAL A 394 -17.98 0.05 12.02
N THR A 395 -17.03 -0.12 12.93
CA THR A 395 -15.98 -1.13 12.85
C THR A 395 -16.25 -2.27 13.84
N LYS A 396 -16.33 -3.51 13.35
CA LYS A 396 -16.31 -4.74 14.15
C LYS A 396 -14.93 -5.38 14.07
N GLU A 397 -14.43 -5.90 15.19
CA GLU A 397 -13.06 -6.42 15.28
C GLU A 397 -12.94 -7.59 16.25
N THR A 398 -12.00 -8.49 15.97
CA THR A 398 -11.61 -9.56 16.91
C THR A 398 -10.66 -9.02 18.00
N GLU A 399 -10.68 -9.63 19.20
CA GLU A 399 -9.84 -9.21 20.34
C GLU A 399 -8.33 -9.15 20.01
N ASP A 400 -7.84 -10.09 19.18
CA ASP A 400 -6.46 -10.17 18.72
C ASP A 400 -6.11 -9.21 17.57
N GLN A 401 -7.07 -8.37 17.12
CA GLN A 401 -6.91 -7.41 16.03
C GLN A 401 -6.53 -8.05 14.69
N LYS A 402 -6.83 -9.34 14.51
CA LYS A 402 -6.52 -10.09 13.28
C LYS A 402 -7.55 -9.84 12.18
N TYR A 403 -8.84 -9.79 12.52
CA TYR A 403 -9.91 -9.55 11.55
C TYR A 403 -10.73 -8.34 11.97
N LEU A 404 -10.87 -7.39 11.04
CA LEU A 404 -11.66 -6.19 11.19
C LEU A 404 -12.60 -6.05 9.98
N TRP A 405 -13.77 -5.49 10.20
CA TRP A 405 -14.72 -5.14 9.16
C TRP A 405 -15.37 -3.81 9.50
N THR A 406 -15.31 -2.88 8.56
CA THR A 406 -15.91 -1.57 8.68
C THR A 406 -16.99 -1.38 7.64
N LEU A 407 -18.12 -0.88 8.11
CA LEU A 407 -19.27 -0.51 7.30
C LEU A 407 -19.48 1.00 7.39
N TYR A 408 -19.44 1.68 6.24
CA TYR A 408 -19.77 3.10 6.14
C TYR A 408 -21.26 3.29 5.90
N GLU A 409 -21.84 4.26 6.62
CA GLU A 409 -23.21 4.70 6.40
C GLU A 409 -23.34 5.39 5.04
N THR A 410 -24.51 5.22 4.44
CA THR A 410 -24.87 5.80 3.16
C THR A 410 -26.06 6.73 3.32
N VAL A 411 -26.15 7.71 2.44
CA VAL A 411 -27.21 8.71 2.44
C VAL A 411 -27.90 8.74 1.09
N ALA A 412 -29.22 8.95 1.09
CA ALA A 412 -29.97 9.12 -0.13
C ALA A 412 -29.79 10.55 -0.66
N VAL A 413 -29.23 10.70 -1.86
CA VAL A 413 -29.09 11.98 -2.55
C VAL A 413 -29.63 11.82 -3.96
N ASN A 414 -30.65 12.61 -4.31
CA ASN A 414 -31.30 12.60 -5.62
C ASN A 414 -31.74 11.19 -6.06
N GLY A 415 -32.29 10.38 -5.14
CA GLY A 415 -32.81 9.04 -5.43
C GLY A 415 -31.75 7.94 -5.55
N ALA A 416 -30.47 8.23 -5.28
CA ALA A 416 -29.40 7.24 -5.26
C ALA A 416 -28.68 7.23 -3.90
N ASN A 417 -28.20 6.06 -3.49
CA ASN A 417 -27.36 5.93 -2.30
C ASN A 417 -25.96 6.49 -2.59
N LYS A 418 -25.42 7.25 -1.63
CA LYS A 418 -24.12 7.90 -1.73
C LYS A 418 -23.35 7.76 -0.42
N ILE A 419 -22.04 7.89 -0.51
CA ILE A 419 -21.18 8.19 0.64
C ILE A 419 -20.88 9.69 0.68
N LYS A 420 -20.72 10.22 1.90
CA LYS A 420 -20.20 11.57 2.15
C LYS A 420 -18.67 11.51 2.15
N VAL A 421 -18.02 12.41 1.41
CA VAL A 421 -16.55 12.53 1.40
C VAL A 421 -16.15 13.99 1.60
N GLU A 422 -15.11 14.21 2.39
CA GLU A 422 -14.49 15.51 2.63
C GLU A 422 -13.63 15.92 1.42
N GLU A 423 -13.97 17.04 0.78
CA GLU A 423 -13.21 17.59 -0.36
C GLU A 423 -13.02 19.11 -0.22
N ASP A 424 -12.16 19.67 -1.07
CA ASP A 424 -11.81 21.09 -1.16
C ASP A 424 -11.51 21.42 -2.62
N TYR A 425 -12.58 21.41 -3.43
CA TYR A 425 -12.46 21.49 -4.88
C TYR A 425 -12.21 22.89 -5.41
N ASP A 426 -12.62 23.92 -4.67
CA ASP A 426 -12.38 25.32 -5.04
C ASP A 426 -11.06 25.88 -4.49
N LEU A 427 -10.28 25.08 -3.75
CA LEU A 427 -8.94 25.40 -3.26
C LEU A 427 -8.91 26.60 -2.30
N ASP A 428 -10.01 26.86 -1.60
CA ASP A 428 -10.12 27.96 -0.64
C ASP A 428 -9.66 27.57 0.78
N ASN A 429 -9.25 26.30 0.97
CA ASN A 429 -8.87 25.68 2.25
C ASN A 429 -10.03 25.46 3.23
N LYS A 430 -11.28 25.49 2.75
CA LYS A 430 -12.46 25.11 3.52
C LYS A 430 -12.98 23.78 3.01
N LYS A 431 -13.08 22.82 3.94
CA LYS A 431 -13.61 21.50 3.63
C LYS A 431 -15.12 21.51 3.49
N GLU A 432 -15.60 20.80 2.48
CA GLU A 432 -17.01 20.56 2.21
C GLU A 432 -17.30 19.07 2.06
N THR A 433 -18.59 18.72 2.21
CA THR A 433 -19.06 17.36 1.93
C THR A 433 -19.50 17.26 0.48
N VAL A 434 -18.85 16.37 -0.26
CA VAL A 434 -19.30 15.90 -1.57
C VAL A 434 -19.90 14.50 -1.48
N TYR A 435 -20.62 14.10 -2.52
CA TYR A 435 -21.34 12.82 -2.56
C TYR A 435 -20.87 11.95 -3.72
N TYR A 436 -20.26 10.80 -3.41
CA TYR A 436 -19.87 9.80 -4.41
C TYR A 436 -20.75 8.56 -4.36
N SER A 437 -20.61 7.71 -5.38
CA SER A 437 -21.23 6.38 -5.34
C SER A 437 -20.91 5.67 -4.03
N ASP A 438 -21.95 5.13 -3.43
CA ASP A 438 -21.93 4.14 -2.34
C ASP A 438 -20.93 2.98 -2.53
N HIS A 439 -20.57 2.64 -3.77
CA HIS A 439 -19.55 1.63 -4.06
C HIS A 439 -18.11 2.09 -3.76
N TRP A 440 -17.84 3.41 -3.78
CA TRP A 440 -16.49 4.01 -3.79
C TRP A 440 -15.80 4.09 -2.41
N THR A 441 -16.18 3.22 -1.48
CA THR A 441 -15.67 3.21 -0.10
C THR A 441 -14.16 2.96 0.04
N TRP A 442 -13.48 2.52 -1.02
CA TRP A 442 -12.01 2.46 -1.04
C TRP A 442 -11.35 3.82 -0.84
N ILE A 443 -12.04 4.93 -1.17
CA ILE A 443 -11.56 6.29 -0.93
C ILE A 443 -11.10 6.47 0.51
N PHE A 444 -11.90 5.99 1.47
CA PHE A 444 -11.56 6.11 2.88
C PHE A 444 -10.26 5.38 3.19
N THR A 445 -10.09 4.13 2.74
CA THR A 445 -8.86 3.34 2.97
C THR A 445 -7.62 4.04 2.40
N LEU A 446 -7.76 4.65 1.23
CA LEU A 446 -6.68 5.39 0.57
C LEU A 446 -6.33 6.71 1.27
N ASN A 447 -7.25 7.25 2.07
CA ASN A 447 -7.05 8.39 2.97
C ASN A 447 -6.83 7.95 4.43
N ASN A 448 -6.34 6.73 4.64
CA ASN A 448 -6.02 6.17 5.96
C ASN A 448 -7.21 6.22 6.95
N ASN A 449 -8.41 5.95 6.47
CA ASN A 449 -9.64 5.82 7.24
C ASN A 449 -10.27 4.45 6.86
N PRO A 450 -10.85 3.65 7.76
CA PRO A 450 -11.32 3.93 9.11
C PRO A 450 -10.27 3.74 10.20
N TYR A 451 -10.69 3.86 11.46
CA TYR A 451 -9.94 3.47 12.65
C TYR A 451 -10.66 2.39 13.49
N ASN A 452 -9.87 1.70 14.32
CA ASN A 452 -10.31 0.60 15.17
C ASN A 452 -10.65 1.08 16.59
N SER A 453 -10.99 0.17 17.52
CA SER A 453 -11.39 0.57 18.88
C SER A 453 -10.28 1.18 19.75
N LYS A 454 -9.04 1.17 19.25
CA LYS A 454 -7.86 1.79 19.86
C LYS A 454 -7.43 3.05 19.10
N THR A 455 -8.32 3.60 18.27
CA THR A 455 -8.08 4.75 17.39
C THR A 455 -6.86 4.59 16.47
N VAL A 456 -6.53 3.34 16.11
CA VAL A 456 -5.49 3.03 15.12
C VAL A 456 -6.15 2.98 13.75
N HIS A 457 -5.70 3.86 12.87
CA HIS A 457 -6.17 3.96 11.49
C HIS A 457 -5.68 2.79 10.62
N ILE A 458 -6.41 2.50 9.54
CA ILE A 458 -6.25 1.27 8.74
C ILE A 458 -4.83 1.05 8.19
N MET A 459 -4.13 2.09 7.72
CA MET A 459 -2.75 1.94 7.26
C MET A 459 -1.80 1.71 8.44
N ASN A 460 -1.99 2.41 9.56
CA ASN A 460 -1.21 2.21 10.78
C ASN A 460 -1.43 0.80 11.36
N TRP A 461 -2.66 0.28 11.29
CA TRP A 461 -2.98 -1.08 11.68
C TRP A 461 -2.25 -2.09 10.78
N ALA A 462 -2.28 -1.89 9.47
CA ALA A 462 -1.59 -2.78 8.53
C ALA A 462 -0.07 -2.78 8.80
N ALA A 463 0.51 -1.59 9.00
CA ALA A 463 1.92 -1.42 9.38
C ALA A 463 2.26 -2.10 10.71
N SER A 464 1.35 -2.09 11.69
CA SER A 464 1.58 -2.72 12.99
C SER A 464 1.79 -4.24 12.90
N HIS A 465 1.25 -4.90 11.85
CA HIS A 465 1.46 -6.33 11.61
C HIS A 465 2.77 -6.65 10.88
N LEU A 466 3.46 -5.65 10.32
CA LEU A 466 4.81 -5.83 9.76
C LEU A 466 5.88 -5.98 10.84
N ASN A 467 5.65 -5.38 12.01
CA ASN A 467 6.59 -5.33 13.13
C ASN A 467 6.28 -6.37 14.21
N LYS A 468 5.20 -7.13 14.07
CA LYS A 468 4.99 -8.30 14.91
C LYS A 468 6.02 -9.32 14.47
N GLU A 469 6.98 -9.62 15.35
CA GLU A 469 7.70 -10.88 15.26
C GLU A 469 6.65 -11.95 15.02
N GLU A 470 6.90 -12.83 14.04
CA GLU A 470 6.01 -13.95 13.81
C GLU A 470 5.88 -14.71 15.14
N THR A 471 4.77 -14.50 15.85
CA THR A 471 4.16 -15.59 16.59
C THR A 471 3.68 -16.53 15.50
N ASN A 472 4.64 -17.27 14.96
CA ASN A 472 4.44 -18.30 13.98
C ASN A 472 3.21 -19.08 14.48
N PRO A 473 2.12 -19.22 13.69
CA PRO A 473 1.14 -20.24 14.01
C PRO A 473 1.93 -21.53 14.04
N GLN A 474 2.18 -21.98 15.28
CA GLN A 474 3.14 -22.98 15.67
C GLN A 474 3.09 -24.13 14.67
N THR A 475 4.00 -24.16 13.69
CA THR A 475 4.46 -25.45 13.18
C THR A 475 4.95 -26.14 14.44
N ALA A 476 4.17 -27.10 14.95
CA ALA A 476 4.48 -27.80 16.18
C ALA A 476 5.91 -28.31 16.06
N VAL A 477 6.86 -27.58 16.66
CA VAL A 477 8.25 -27.98 16.67
C VAL A 477 8.24 -29.20 17.56
N LYS A 478 8.40 -30.38 16.96
CA LYS A 478 8.43 -31.64 17.70
C LYS A 478 9.41 -31.48 18.87
N PRO A 479 9.03 -31.95 20.06
CA PRO A 479 9.87 -31.81 21.22
C PRO A 479 11.18 -32.58 20.98
N LYS A 480 12.32 -31.94 21.25
CA LYS A 480 13.66 -32.50 21.11
C LYS A 480 14.48 -32.28 22.38
N LEU A 481 15.35 -33.25 22.69
CA LEU A 481 16.36 -33.10 23.72
C LEU A 481 17.35 -31.99 23.31
N LEU A 482 17.61 -31.06 24.22
CA LEU A 482 18.65 -30.05 24.07
C LEU A 482 19.92 -30.45 24.83
N ASN A 483 19.78 -30.94 26.07
CA ASN A 483 20.92 -31.35 26.89
C ASN A 483 20.49 -32.31 28.00
N ILE A 484 21.43 -33.14 28.47
CA ILE A 484 21.32 -33.91 29.70
C ILE A 484 22.59 -33.78 30.55
N SER A 485 22.43 -33.41 31.83
CA SER A 485 23.54 -33.23 32.77
C SER A 485 23.51 -34.28 33.89
N ASN A 486 24.68 -34.59 34.45
CA ASN A 486 24.88 -35.56 35.53
C ASN A 486 24.42 -37.00 35.19
N ASN A 487 24.61 -37.41 33.94
CA ASN A 487 24.37 -38.76 33.45
C ASN A 487 25.71 -39.37 32.96
N PRO A 488 26.23 -40.46 33.54
CA PRO A 488 25.60 -41.32 34.54
C PRO A 488 25.47 -40.67 35.92
N TYR A 489 24.40 -41.02 36.63
CA TYR A 489 24.21 -40.69 38.04
C TYR A 489 24.90 -41.74 38.93
N ILE A 490 25.72 -41.27 39.86
CA ILE A 490 26.32 -42.12 40.90
C ILE A 490 25.41 -42.06 42.13
N LYS A 491 24.98 -43.21 42.63
CA LYS A 491 24.14 -43.28 43.84
C LYS A 491 24.78 -42.55 45.01
N LYS A 492 23.97 -41.87 45.82
CA LYS A 492 24.36 -41.05 46.98
C LYS A 492 25.30 -39.89 46.66
N SER A 493 25.45 -39.50 45.39
CA SER A 493 26.26 -38.32 45.01
C SER A 493 25.60 -36.98 45.36
N GLY A 494 24.30 -36.97 45.64
CA GLY A 494 23.52 -35.77 45.91
C GLY A 494 23.26 -34.89 44.67
N LYS A 495 23.81 -35.22 43.49
CA LYS A 495 23.68 -34.42 42.27
C LYS A 495 22.45 -34.85 41.45
N PRO A 496 21.48 -33.98 41.14
CA PRO A 496 20.31 -34.38 40.36
C PRO A 496 20.66 -34.63 38.89
N VAL A 497 19.84 -35.38 38.16
CA VAL A 497 19.90 -35.46 36.70
C VAL A 497 19.03 -34.36 36.10
N ILE A 498 19.59 -33.57 35.18
CA ILE A 498 18.89 -32.43 34.56
C ILE A 498 18.69 -32.72 33.08
N ILE A 499 17.44 -32.68 32.62
CA ILE A 499 17.04 -32.89 31.23
C ILE A 499 16.46 -31.58 30.72
N LYS A 500 17.02 -31.03 29.64
CA LYS A 500 16.50 -29.81 28.99
C LYS A 500 15.93 -30.17 27.63
N ILE A 501 14.69 -29.81 27.35
CA ILE A 501 14.03 -29.98 26.05
C ILE A 501 13.60 -28.63 25.48
N ASN A 502 13.46 -28.51 24.15
CA ASN A 502 13.11 -27.24 23.49
C ASN A 502 11.64 -26.79 23.69
N SER A 503 10.79 -27.65 24.25
CA SER A 503 9.37 -27.34 24.48
C SER A 503 9.18 -26.32 25.61
N GLU A 504 8.12 -25.53 25.54
CA GLU A 504 7.74 -24.64 26.62
C GLU A 504 7.13 -25.39 27.81
N LEU A 505 7.34 -24.88 29.03
CA LEU A 505 6.85 -25.51 30.27
C LEU A 505 5.33 -25.73 30.27
N LYS A 506 4.55 -24.81 29.66
CA LYS A 506 3.08 -24.92 29.54
C LYS A 506 2.60 -26.11 28.69
N SER A 507 3.51 -26.69 27.89
CA SER A 507 3.24 -27.88 27.09
C SER A 507 3.52 -29.18 27.85
N PHE A 508 4.25 -29.15 28.97
CA PHE A 508 4.57 -30.34 29.75
C PHE A 508 3.31 -30.96 30.34
N THR A 509 3.16 -32.26 30.14
CA THR A 509 2.02 -33.04 30.64
C THR A 509 2.46 -33.94 31.79
N LYS A 510 3.45 -34.80 31.57
CA LYS A 510 3.94 -35.77 32.57
C LYS A 510 5.32 -36.32 32.26
N LEU A 511 5.94 -36.93 33.27
CA LEU A 511 7.24 -37.61 33.19
C LEU A 511 7.07 -39.09 33.49
N LEU A 512 7.60 -39.97 32.64
CA LEU A 512 7.64 -41.40 32.88
C LEU A 512 9.09 -41.86 33.09
N VAL A 513 9.32 -42.76 34.03
CA VAL A 513 10.58 -43.51 34.18
C VAL A 513 10.25 -44.99 34.10
N ASP A 514 10.87 -45.69 33.15
CA ASP A 514 10.59 -47.08 32.76
C ASP A 514 9.09 -47.36 32.52
N GLY A 515 8.42 -46.40 31.88
CA GLY A 515 7.00 -46.48 31.55
C GLY A 515 6.05 -46.16 32.71
N LYS A 516 6.55 -45.91 33.92
CA LYS A 516 5.74 -45.53 35.09
C LYS A 516 5.75 -44.02 35.30
N GLU A 517 4.58 -43.45 35.56
CA GLU A 517 4.46 -42.03 35.84
C GLU A 517 5.18 -41.66 37.14
N THR A 518 6.03 -40.65 37.06
CA THR A 518 6.85 -40.19 38.18
C THR A 518 6.09 -39.13 38.97
N SER A 519 6.03 -39.29 40.29
CA SER A 519 5.38 -38.31 41.17
C SER A 519 6.04 -36.93 41.06
N LYS A 520 5.22 -35.87 41.14
CA LYS A 520 5.69 -34.48 41.14
C LYS A 520 6.68 -34.17 42.28
N ASN A 521 6.65 -34.96 43.36
CA ASN A 521 7.60 -34.79 44.47
C ASN A 521 9.04 -35.22 44.09
N ASN A 522 9.22 -35.98 43.01
CA ASN A 522 10.50 -36.57 42.62
C ASN A 522 11.25 -35.76 41.55
N TYR A 523 10.65 -34.67 41.04
CA TYR A 523 11.30 -33.77 40.09
C TYR A 523 10.86 -32.31 40.27
N THR A 524 11.64 -31.38 39.72
CA THR A 524 11.23 -29.97 39.59
C THR A 524 11.24 -29.55 38.12
N LEU A 525 10.49 -28.48 37.82
CA LEU A 525 10.36 -27.91 36.49
C LEU A 525 10.75 -26.42 36.51
N ALA A 526 11.46 -25.94 35.49
CA ALA A 526 11.80 -24.53 35.33
C ALA A 526 11.68 -24.06 33.86
N SER A 527 11.44 -22.75 33.69
CA SER A 527 11.30 -22.06 32.41
C SER A 527 12.66 -21.67 31.79
N GLY A 528 12.75 -21.67 30.45
CA GLY A 528 14.00 -21.39 29.70
C GLY A 528 14.31 -22.39 28.58
N SER A 529 13.29 -22.86 27.84
CA SER A 529 13.09 -24.28 27.44
C SER A 529 12.75 -25.16 28.66
N THR A 530 11.92 -26.20 28.55
CA THR A 530 11.50 -27.00 29.73
C THR A 530 12.71 -27.72 30.33
N ILE A 531 13.07 -27.37 31.57
CA ILE A 531 14.12 -28.01 32.34
C ILE A 531 13.47 -28.92 33.38
N ILE A 532 13.73 -30.23 33.29
CA ILE A 532 13.28 -31.25 34.23
C ILE A 532 14.46 -31.67 35.08
N THR A 533 14.35 -31.52 36.41
CA THR A 533 15.39 -31.92 37.36
C THR A 533 14.90 -33.11 38.17
N LEU A 534 15.41 -34.31 37.90
CA LEU A 534 15.15 -35.51 38.70
C LEU A 534 15.97 -35.43 40.00
N LYS A 535 15.29 -35.48 41.14
CA LYS A 535 15.94 -35.36 42.46
C LYS A 535 16.84 -36.55 42.75
N ALA A 536 18.00 -36.29 43.36
CA ALA A 536 18.96 -37.33 43.76
C ALA A 536 18.32 -38.43 44.64
N GLU A 537 17.47 -38.04 45.59
CA GLU A 537 16.74 -38.97 46.48
C GLU A 537 15.89 -39.98 45.72
N TYR A 538 15.26 -39.57 44.61
CA TYR A 538 14.51 -40.45 43.75
C TYR A 538 15.42 -41.35 42.91
N LEU A 539 16.51 -40.79 42.38
CA LEU A 539 17.48 -41.53 41.58
C LEU A 539 18.20 -42.62 42.41
N ASP A 540 18.40 -42.40 43.71
CA ASP A 540 18.98 -43.38 44.64
C ASP A 540 18.11 -44.62 44.83
N GLN A 541 16.80 -44.49 44.63
CA GLN A 541 15.83 -45.59 44.74
C GLN A 541 15.80 -46.47 43.48
N LEU A 542 16.33 -45.99 42.35
CA LEU A 542 16.38 -46.75 41.11
C LEU A 542 17.44 -47.85 41.18
N LYS A 543 17.22 -48.95 40.46
CA LYS A 543 18.21 -50.02 40.34
C LYS A 543 19.44 -49.51 39.56
N SER A 544 20.59 -50.14 39.74
CA SER A 544 21.76 -49.82 38.92
C SER A 544 21.54 -50.36 37.51
N GLY A 545 21.87 -49.56 36.49
CA GLY A 545 21.60 -49.88 35.10
C GLY A 545 21.06 -48.71 34.28
N LYS A 546 20.58 -49.01 33.07
CA LYS A 546 19.97 -48.04 32.16
C LYS A 546 18.47 -47.94 32.44
N HIS A 547 17.97 -46.71 32.58
CA HIS A 547 16.56 -46.38 32.76
C HIS A 547 16.08 -45.49 31.62
N LYS A 548 14.86 -45.72 31.16
CA LYS A 548 14.24 -44.94 30.09
C LYS A 548 13.38 -43.84 30.69
N VAL A 549 13.68 -42.59 30.38
CA VAL A 549 12.89 -41.42 30.81
C VAL A 549 12.14 -40.86 29.61
N GLU A 550 10.82 -40.71 29.74
CA GLU A 550 9.95 -40.15 28.70
C GLU A 550 9.30 -38.86 29.21
N VAL A 551 9.59 -37.75 28.53
CA VAL A 551 8.97 -36.45 28.77
C VAL A 551 7.80 -36.28 27.80
N ILE A 552 6.57 -36.25 28.32
CA ILE A 552 5.35 -36.13 27.53
C ILE A 552 4.90 -34.67 27.52
N THR A 553 4.68 -34.13 26.32
CA THR A 553 4.17 -32.78 26.10
C THR A 553 2.91 -32.81 25.25
N LYS A 554 2.17 -31.70 25.19
CA LYS A 554 1.01 -31.53 24.27
C LYS A 554 1.40 -31.72 22.80
N ASP A 555 2.66 -31.47 22.46
CA ASP A 555 3.17 -31.43 21.08
C ASP A 555 3.98 -32.69 20.69
N GLY A 556 4.09 -33.69 21.58
CA GLY A 556 4.80 -34.95 21.33
C GLY A 556 5.56 -35.49 22.56
N LYS A 557 6.52 -36.39 22.34
CA LYS A 557 7.36 -36.98 23.40
C LYS A 557 8.85 -36.90 23.12
N VAL A 558 9.66 -36.75 24.18
CA VAL A 558 11.11 -36.94 24.17
C VAL A 558 11.47 -38.16 24.99
N THR A 559 12.24 -39.09 24.44
CA THR A 559 12.74 -40.26 25.15
C THR A 559 14.26 -40.13 25.34
N VAL A 560 14.74 -40.28 26.57
CA VAL A 560 16.16 -40.27 26.91
C VAL A 560 16.52 -41.46 27.79
N THR A 561 17.79 -41.87 27.76
CA THR A 561 18.30 -42.93 28.64
C THR A 561 19.19 -42.32 29.70
N ILE A 562 18.88 -42.57 30.97
CA ILE A 562 19.75 -42.27 32.11
C ILE A 562 20.42 -43.55 32.60
N THR A 563 21.64 -43.45 33.10
CA THR A 563 22.40 -44.57 33.65
C THR A 563 22.65 -44.34 35.14
N ILE A 564 22.23 -45.29 35.97
CA ILE A 564 22.45 -45.30 37.42
C ILE A 564 23.61 -46.26 37.72
N LYS A 565 24.62 -45.78 38.45
CA LYS A 565 25.76 -46.59 38.90
C LYS A 565 25.83 -46.62 40.42
N ASP A 566 26.19 -47.76 40.99
CA ASP A 566 26.51 -47.86 42.41
C ASP A 566 27.78 -47.07 42.75
N VAL A 567 27.89 -46.68 44.02
CA VAL A 567 29.14 -46.13 44.55
C VAL A 567 30.22 -47.19 44.41
N VAL A 568 31.31 -46.85 43.72
CA VAL A 568 32.50 -47.71 43.69
C VAL A 568 33.03 -47.81 45.12
N LYS A 569 32.95 -48.99 45.73
CA LYS A 569 33.65 -49.27 46.99
C LYS A 569 35.14 -49.30 46.68
N THR A 570 35.86 -48.23 47.01
CA THR A 570 37.33 -48.27 47.08
C THR A 570 37.71 -49.12 48.29
N ASP A 571 38.33 -50.27 48.04
CA ASP A 571 39.03 -51.02 49.07
C ASP A 571 40.08 -50.11 49.71
N ARG A 572 39.91 -49.83 51.01
CA ARG A 572 40.92 -49.13 51.81
C ARG A 572 42.12 -50.05 51.99
N ARG A 573 43.22 -49.76 51.29
CA ARG A 573 44.57 -50.07 51.77
C ARG A 573 45.35 -48.78 51.91
N ARG A 574 45.87 -48.58 53.14
CA ARG A 574 47.04 -47.78 53.60
C ARG A 574 47.52 -46.69 52.64
N GLY A 575 47.64 -45.42 53.00
CA GLY A 575 47.84 -44.77 54.29
C GLY A 575 48.61 -43.46 54.03
N ALA A 576 48.80 -42.68 55.09
CA ALA A 576 49.58 -41.44 55.21
C ALA A 576 48.83 -40.10 54.99
N ASP A 577 48.77 -39.38 56.12
CA ASP A 577 48.62 -37.95 56.35
C ASP A 577 49.15 -37.01 55.25
N THR A 578 48.43 -35.92 54.99
CA THR A 578 48.79 -34.59 55.51
C THR A 578 47.73 -33.52 55.21
N ALA A 579 47.62 -32.60 56.16
CA ALA A 579 46.66 -31.53 56.36
C ALA A 579 46.46 -30.49 55.24
N ASP A 580 45.23 -29.99 55.18
CA ASP A 580 44.78 -28.61 54.91
C ASP A 580 45.56 -27.71 53.95
N ARG A 581 44.87 -27.33 52.85
CA ARG A 581 44.66 -25.90 52.50
C ARG A 581 43.51 -25.72 51.50
N THR A 582 42.50 -25.00 51.96
CA THR A 582 41.34 -24.47 51.23
C THR A 582 41.80 -23.64 50.02
N SER A 583 41.49 -24.04 48.77
CA SER A 583 41.73 -23.18 47.60
C SER A 583 40.46 -22.38 47.25
N ILE A 584 40.54 -21.08 47.55
CA ILE A 584 39.54 -20.03 47.31
C ILE A 584 39.49 -19.68 45.81
N THR A 585 39.20 -20.67 44.95
CA THR A 585 39.18 -20.48 43.49
C THR A 585 37.76 -20.32 42.93
N GLY A 586 36.73 -20.36 43.80
CA GLY A 586 35.32 -20.23 43.42
C GLY A 586 34.66 -18.88 43.75
N ILE A 587 35.35 -17.95 44.43
CA ILE A 587 34.75 -16.70 44.93
C ILE A 587 35.10 -15.47 44.06
N VAL A 588 36.01 -15.58 43.09
CA VAL A 588 36.48 -14.42 42.28
C VAL A 588 35.65 -14.15 41.01
N VAL A 589 34.76 -15.06 40.58
CA VAL A 589 33.98 -14.86 39.33
C VAL A 589 32.62 -14.15 39.56
N LEU A 590 32.18 -13.99 40.82
CA LEU A 590 30.90 -13.33 41.15
C LEU A 590 31.02 -11.82 41.49
N MET A 591 32.22 -11.21 41.42
CA MET A 591 32.42 -9.77 41.69
C MET A 591 32.69 -8.89 40.45
N ILE A 592 32.56 -9.40 39.22
CA ILE A 592 32.83 -8.61 37.99
C ILE A 592 31.56 -8.09 37.28
N ILE A 593 30.34 -8.42 37.72
CA ILE A 593 29.11 -7.98 37.02
C ILE A 593 28.40 -6.77 37.69
N SER A 594 28.86 -6.29 38.87
CA SER A 594 28.20 -5.19 39.59
C SER A 594 28.84 -3.79 39.42
N ILE A 595 29.81 -3.57 38.51
CA ILE A 595 30.47 -2.25 38.36
C ILE A 595 30.31 -1.59 36.97
N ILE A 596 29.75 -2.27 35.96
CA ILE A 596 29.56 -1.65 34.62
C ILE A 596 28.21 -0.91 34.48
N GLY A 597 27.32 -1.00 35.47
CA GLY A 597 26.05 -0.27 35.52
C GLY A 597 26.13 1.21 35.91
N LEU A 598 27.32 1.74 36.22
CA LEU A 598 27.46 3.09 36.82
C LEU A 598 28.23 4.13 35.96
N VAL A 599 28.53 3.85 34.68
CA VAL A 599 29.37 4.76 33.85
C VAL A 599 28.66 5.33 32.59
N ILE A 600 27.42 4.98 32.27
CA ILE A 600 26.71 5.56 31.09
C ILE A 600 25.62 6.58 31.52
N LEU A 601 25.87 7.34 32.60
CA LEU A 601 25.02 8.49 32.99
C LEU A 601 25.78 9.83 33.06
N ARG A 602 26.95 9.93 32.42
CA ARG A 602 27.66 11.20 32.20
C ARG A 602 28.20 11.29 30.77
N LYS A 603 27.32 11.64 29.83
CA LYS A 603 27.67 12.40 28.62
C LYS A 603 26.42 13.13 28.13
N LYS A 604 26.15 14.24 28.79
CA LYS A 604 25.31 15.36 28.36
C LYS A 604 26.09 16.60 28.83
N ILE A 605 26.25 17.59 27.96
CA ILE A 605 27.15 18.77 28.03
C ILE A 605 28.56 18.37 27.56
N ASP A 606 29.11 18.83 26.43
CA ASP A 606 28.82 19.99 25.56
C ASP A 606 28.22 19.65 24.19
#